data_AF-A0AAE5XE13-F1
#
_entry.id   AF-A0AAE5XE13-F1
#
_cell.length_a   1.000
_cell.length_b   1.000
_cell.length_c   1.000
_cell.angle_alpha   90.00
_cell.angle_beta   90.00
_cell.angle_gamma   90.00
#
_symmetry.space_group_name_H-M   'P 1'
#
loop_
_entity.id
_entity.type
_entity.pdbx_description
1 polymer ?
#
loop_
_entity_poly.entity_id
_entity_poly.type
_entity_poly.pdbx_seq_one_letter_code
_entity_poly.pdbx_strand_id
1 'polypeptide(L)'
;MNPTRAELKISVAKLIETAYSTDKGLTAKIVRSKGPFKLAVDQDGKATLSGSAGVLTFSGDPALKAIGAKVKWVSISFANGEGNLIKYNATFSIGLISLTVGGSFDLEELITSCSGLLCRAAKAMQQRNHAYDEQLRNIMGN
;
A
#
# COMPACT_ATOMS: atom_id res chain seq x y z
N MET A 1 8.26 -6.47 18.90
CA MET A 1 8.76 -7.28 17.77
C MET A 1 8.98 -6.36 16.59
N ASN A 2 10.02 -6.61 15.78
CA ASN A 2 10.23 -5.90 14.52
C ASN A 2 9.39 -6.58 13.44
N PRO A 3 8.72 -5.83 12.55
CA PRO A 3 7.92 -6.42 11.49
C PRO A 3 8.79 -7.16 10.47
N THR A 4 8.23 -8.22 9.93
CA THR A 4 8.80 -9.00 8.83
C THR A 4 8.69 -8.24 7.51
N ARG A 5 9.53 -8.61 6.53
CA ARG A 5 9.44 -8.06 5.17
C ARG A 5 8.05 -8.28 4.56
N ALA A 6 7.40 -9.41 4.85
CA ALA A 6 6.07 -9.72 4.36
C ALA A 6 5.01 -8.74 4.90
N GLU A 7 5.03 -8.46 6.21
CA GLU A 7 4.11 -7.49 6.84
C GLU A 7 4.31 -6.07 6.27
N LEU A 8 5.56 -5.68 6.01
CA LEU A 8 5.85 -4.39 5.36
C LEU A 8 5.28 -4.34 3.93
N LYS A 9 5.47 -5.39 3.11
CA LYS A 9 4.88 -5.46 1.76
C LYS A 9 3.35 -5.44 1.79
N ILE A 10 2.72 -6.19 2.69
CA ILE A 10 1.26 -6.17 2.90
C ILE A 10 0.79 -4.75 3.24
N SER A 11 1.55 -4.02 4.07
CA SER A 11 1.20 -2.65 4.45
C SER A 11 1.23 -1.68 3.26
N VAL A 12 2.19 -1.86 2.34
CA VAL A 12 2.22 -1.10 1.06
C VAL A 12 0.94 -1.36 0.26
N ALA A 13 0.55 -2.63 0.09
CA ALA A 13 -0.68 -2.99 -0.63
C ALA A 13 -1.92 -2.34 0.02
N LYS A 14 -2.07 -2.47 1.34
CA LYS A 14 -3.19 -1.89 2.11
C LYS A 14 -3.27 -0.37 2.00
N LEU A 15 -2.13 0.32 1.93
CA LEU A 15 -2.10 1.77 1.72
C LEU A 15 -2.64 2.15 0.32
N ILE A 16 -2.27 1.41 -0.72
CA ILE A 16 -2.75 1.63 -2.09
C ILE A 16 -4.25 1.32 -2.19
N GLU A 17 -4.71 0.22 -1.59
CA GLU A 17 -6.13 -0.13 -1.54
C GLU A 17 -6.95 0.93 -0.80
N THR A 18 -6.42 1.47 0.29
CA THR A 18 -7.11 2.53 1.05
C THR A 18 -7.22 3.81 0.23
N ALA A 19 -6.16 4.19 -0.49
CA ALA A 19 -6.20 5.32 -1.43
C ALA A 19 -7.28 5.10 -2.51
N TYR A 20 -7.31 3.93 -3.13
CA TYR A 20 -8.28 3.58 -4.16
C TYR A 20 -9.72 3.51 -3.64
N SER A 21 -9.91 3.02 -2.41
CA SER A 21 -11.22 3.01 -1.74
C SER A 21 -11.69 4.40 -1.33
N THR A 22 -10.76 5.34 -1.11
CA THR A 22 -11.07 6.74 -0.75
C THR A 22 -11.46 7.53 -2.00
N ASP A 23 -10.66 7.44 -3.06
CA ASP A 23 -10.99 8.02 -4.37
C ASP A 23 -10.37 7.17 -5.48
N LYS A 24 -11.21 6.31 -6.07
CA LYS A 24 -10.85 5.46 -7.20
C LYS A 24 -10.42 6.28 -8.43
N GLY A 25 -11.10 7.38 -8.70
CA GLY A 25 -10.88 8.20 -9.88
C GLY A 25 -9.54 8.91 -9.82
N LEU A 26 -9.25 9.61 -8.72
CA LEU A 26 -7.99 10.31 -8.53
C LEU A 26 -6.81 9.35 -8.35
N THR A 27 -6.98 8.26 -7.58
CA THR A 27 -5.92 7.25 -7.42
C THR A 27 -5.55 6.64 -8.76
N ALA A 28 -6.53 6.22 -9.57
CA ALA A 28 -6.24 5.68 -10.90
C ALA A 28 -5.55 6.70 -11.81
N LYS A 29 -5.94 7.97 -11.76
CA LYS A 29 -5.28 9.05 -12.51
C LYS A 29 -3.83 9.24 -12.08
N ILE A 30 -3.54 9.30 -10.78
CA ILE A 30 -2.19 9.44 -10.25
C ILE A 30 -1.33 8.25 -10.68
N VAL A 31 -1.82 7.04 -10.50
CA VAL A 31 -1.03 5.84 -10.78
C VAL A 31 -0.80 5.61 -12.28
N ARG A 32 -1.79 5.93 -13.12
CA ARG A 32 -1.67 5.83 -14.60
C ARG A 32 -0.96 7.04 -15.23
N SER A 33 -0.75 8.11 -14.47
CA SER A 33 -0.02 9.28 -14.99
C SER A 33 1.41 8.90 -15.35
N LYS A 34 1.94 9.51 -16.40
CA LYS A 34 3.37 9.33 -16.73
C LYS A 34 4.21 10.00 -15.64
N GLY A 35 5.15 9.25 -15.10
CA GLY A 35 6.15 9.75 -14.16
C GLY A 35 6.00 9.16 -12.75
N PRO A 36 7.00 9.41 -11.88
CA PRO A 36 7.00 8.86 -10.54
C PRO A 36 5.87 9.46 -9.70
N PHE A 37 5.31 8.64 -8.82
CA PHE A 37 4.39 9.07 -7.78
C PHE A 37 4.88 8.58 -6.41
N LYS A 38 4.40 9.20 -5.34
CA LYS A 38 4.85 8.93 -3.97
C LYS A 38 3.66 8.76 -3.05
N LEU A 39 3.82 7.89 -2.06
CA LEU A 39 2.91 7.75 -0.94
C LEU A 39 3.70 7.95 0.35
N ALA A 40 3.31 8.91 1.17
CA ALA A 40 3.89 9.15 2.48
C ALA A 40 2.84 8.98 3.56
N VAL A 41 3.22 8.44 4.71
CA VAL A 41 2.40 8.45 5.93
C VAL A 41 3.18 9.16 7.01
N ASP A 42 2.57 10.18 7.62
CA ASP A 42 3.18 10.93 8.72
C ASP A 42 2.95 10.27 10.08
N GLN A 43 3.44 10.92 11.13
CA GLN A 43 3.38 10.44 12.51
C GLN A 43 1.96 10.42 13.10
N ASP A 44 1.03 11.18 12.50
CA ASP A 44 -0.36 11.24 12.92
C ASP A 44 -1.21 10.20 12.17
N GLY A 45 -0.55 9.34 11.37
CA GLY A 45 -1.21 8.31 10.58
C GLY A 45 -1.87 8.86 9.31
N LYS A 46 -1.65 10.13 8.96
CA LYS A 46 -2.21 10.74 7.76
C LYS A 46 -1.37 10.35 6.55
N ALA A 47 -2.03 9.73 5.58
CA ALA A 47 -1.42 9.28 4.35
C ALA A 47 -1.67 10.29 3.22
N THR A 48 -0.66 10.52 2.39
CA THR A 48 -0.73 11.38 1.20
C THR A 48 -0.16 10.63 0.00
N LEU A 49 -1.00 10.39 -1.00
CA LEU A 49 -0.63 9.89 -2.32
C LEU A 49 -0.53 11.07 -3.28
N SER A 50 0.62 11.27 -3.89
CA SER A 50 0.91 12.43 -4.75
C SER A 50 1.58 12.02 -6.05
N GLY A 51 1.17 12.62 -7.15
CA GLY A 51 1.82 12.50 -8.47
C GLY A 51 1.45 13.68 -9.37
N SER A 52 1.83 13.61 -10.65
CA SER A 52 1.58 14.70 -11.60
C SER A 52 0.09 14.99 -11.82
N ALA A 53 -0.77 14.00 -11.65
CA ALA A 53 -2.22 14.15 -11.79
C ALA A 53 -2.93 14.72 -10.55
N GLY A 54 -2.24 14.91 -9.43
CA GLY A 54 -2.82 15.51 -8.21
C GLY A 54 -2.32 14.89 -6.91
N VAL A 55 -3.01 15.26 -5.83
CA VAL A 55 -2.72 14.83 -4.45
C VAL A 55 -3.99 14.34 -3.78
N LEU A 56 -3.93 13.15 -3.20
CA LEU A 56 -4.99 12.53 -2.41
C LEU A 56 -4.50 12.35 -0.97
N THR A 57 -5.34 12.71 -0.01
CA THR A 57 -5.08 12.52 1.42
C THR A 57 -6.13 11.61 2.04
N PHE A 58 -5.69 10.68 2.90
CA PHE A 58 -6.55 9.68 3.55
C PHE A 58 -5.92 9.20 4.87
N SER A 59 -6.62 8.38 5.65
CA SER A 59 -6.04 7.76 6.86
C SER A 59 -5.23 6.51 6.49
N GLY A 60 -3.97 6.47 6.90
CA GLY A 60 -3.07 5.31 6.76
C GLY A 60 -3.17 4.29 7.89
N ASP A 61 -3.85 4.62 9.00
CA ASP A 61 -3.95 3.77 10.19
C ASP A 61 -4.40 2.33 9.90
N PRO A 62 -5.42 2.08 9.03
CA PRO A 62 -5.86 0.72 8.73
C PRO A 62 -4.75 -0.16 8.15
N ALA A 63 -3.85 0.43 7.36
CA ALA A 63 -2.75 -0.28 6.72
C ALA A 63 -1.56 -0.50 7.67
N LEU A 64 -1.32 0.43 8.60
CA LEU A 64 -0.22 0.34 9.56
C LEU A 64 -0.54 -0.56 10.77
N LYS A 65 -1.83 -0.87 11.03
CA LYS A 65 -2.24 -1.82 12.08
C LYS A 65 -1.53 -3.17 11.98
N ALA A 66 -1.25 -3.65 10.77
CA ALA A 66 -0.59 -4.95 10.53
C ALA A 66 0.87 -4.99 10.99
N ILE A 67 1.52 -3.83 11.13
CA ILE A 67 2.94 -3.74 11.50
C ILE A 67 3.12 -3.96 13.02
N GLY A 68 2.05 -3.80 13.83
CA GLY A 68 2.05 -4.04 15.28
C GLY A 68 3.00 -3.15 16.10
N ALA A 69 3.83 -2.33 15.44
CA ALA A 69 4.84 -1.46 16.02
C ALA A 69 4.49 0.01 15.74
N LYS A 70 5.01 0.91 16.60
CA LYS A 70 4.79 2.36 16.46
C LYS A 70 5.58 2.90 15.26
N VAL A 71 4.93 2.94 14.11
CA VAL A 71 5.45 3.55 12.88
C VAL A 71 5.48 5.07 13.07
N LYS A 72 6.63 5.69 12.80
CA LYS A 72 6.79 7.16 12.86
C LYS A 72 6.54 7.83 11.52
N TRP A 73 7.06 7.22 10.45
CA TRP A 73 6.83 7.68 9.10
C TRP A 73 7.01 6.55 8.11
N VAL A 74 6.30 6.64 6.99
CA VAL A 74 6.46 5.76 5.84
C VAL A 74 6.66 6.64 4.61
N SER A 75 7.63 6.30 3.75
CA SER A 75 7.75 6.89 2.43
C SER A 75 7.88 5.78 1.41
N ILE A 76 7.04 5.84 0.38
CA ILE A 76 7.00 4.89 -0.71
C ILE A 76 7.16 5.67 -1.99
N SER A 77 8.19 5.33 -2.76
CA SER A 77 8.38 5.85 -4.11
C SER A 77 7.99 4.80 -5.12
N PHE A 78 7.21 5.20 -6.12
CA PHE A 78 6.75 4.33 -7.19
C PHE A 78 7.30 4.80 -8.53
N ALA A 79 7.54 3.83 -9.41
CA ALA A 79 7.93 4.05 -10.78
C ALA A 79 7.21 3.06 -11.69
N ASN A 80 6.80 3.52 -12.87
CA ASN A 80 6.25 2.65 -13.91
C ASN A 80 7.34 1.68 -14.37
N GLY A 81 7.03 0.38 -14.34
CA GLY A 81 7.80 -0.67 -14.97
C GLY A 81 7.35 -0.91 -16.42
N GLU A 82 7.71 -2.07 -16.96
CA GLU A 82 7.19 -2.50 -18.26
C GLU A 82 5.71 -2.89 -18.16
N GLY A 83 4.90 -2.48 -19.13
CA GLY A 83 3.46 -2.74 -19.14
C GLY A 83 2.72 -2.10 -17.96
N ASN A 84 1.92 -2.90 -17.25
CA ASN A 84 1.14 -2.50 -16.08
C ASN A 84 1.88 -2.68 -14.74
N LEU A 85 3.14 -3.11 -14.79
CA LEU A 85 3.95 -3.35 -13.61
C LEU A 85 4.34 -2.02 -12.95
N ILE A 86 4.18 -1.94 -11.63
CA ILE A 86 4.64 -0.80 -10.82
C ILE A 86 5.74 -1.29 -9.92
N LYS A 87 6.91 -0.68 -10.04
CA LYS A 87 8.02 -0.87 -9.10
C LYS A 87 7.86 0.06 -7.93
N TYR A 88 8.17 -0.41 -6.73
CA TYR A 88 8.16 0.44 -5.54
C TYR A 88 9.39 0.19 -4.67
N ASN A 89 9.74 1.24 -3.92
CA ASN A 89 10.67 1.16 -2.82
C ASN A 89 10.06 1.89 -1.62
N ALA A 90 9.85 1.16 -0.53
CA ALA A 90 9.19 1.62 0.68
C ALA A 90 10.17 1.61 1.85
N THR A 91 10.26 2.76 2.53
CA THR A 91 11.02 2.92 3.77
C THR A 91 10.05 3.17 4.92
N PHE A 92 10.20 2.38 5.98
CA PHE A 92 9.42 2.45 7.20
C PHE A 92 10.35 2.83 8.35
N SER A 93 10.07 3.94 9.01
CA SER A 93 10.72 4.28 10.27
C SER A 93 9.88 3.79 11.45
N ILE A 94 10.48 2.93 12.26
CA ILE A 94 9.82 2.25 13.37
C ILE A 94 10.70 2.46 14.60
N GLY A 95 10.23 3.29 15.54
CA GLY A 95 11.03 3.65 16.72
C GLY A 95 12.35 4.34 16.35
N LEU A 96 13.47 3.63 16.51
CA LEU A 96 14.84 4.09 16.22
C LEU A 96 15.46 3.43 14.98
N ILE A 97 14.75 2.48 14.36
CA ILE A 97 15.24 1.74 13.20
C ILE A 97 14.51 2.19 11.93
N SER A 98 15.18 2.00 10.79
CA SER A 98 14.62 2.19 9.46
C SER A 98 14.69 0.86 8.70
N LEU A 99 13.56 0.40 8.19
CA LEU A 99 13.45 -0.82 7.39
C LEU A 99 13.04 -0.44 5.97
N THR A 100 13.73 -1.01 4.99
CA THR A 100 13.44 -0.78 3.57
C THR A 100 13.03 -2.07 2.88
N VAL A 101 11.95 -2.01 2.12
CA VAL A 101 11.46 -3.10 1.29
C VAL A 101 11.13 -2.58 -0.10
N GLY A 102 11.55 -3.32 -1.11
CA GLY A 102 11.20 -3.06 -2.50
C GLY A 102 10.49 -4.25 -3.12
N GLY A 103 9.85 -3.98 -4.25
CA GLY A 103 9.22 -5.01 -5.06
C GLY A 103 8.53 -4.41 -6.27
N SER A 104 7.70 -5.22 -6.90
CA SER A 104 6.82 -4.80 -7.97
C SER A 104 5.48 -5.51 -7.87
N PHE A 105 4.43 -4.89 -8.39
CA PHE A 105 3.11 -5.48 -8.49
C PHE A 105 2.43 -5.01 -9.77
N ASP A 106 1.48 -5.78 -10.29
CA ASP A 106 0.54 -5.30 -11.29
C ASP A 106 -0.59 -4.57 -10.58
N LEU A 107 -0.83 -3.30 -10.94
CA LEU A 107 -1.87 -2.51 -10.29
C LEU A 107 -3.25 -3.14 -10.52
N GLU A 108 -3.56 -3.51 -11.76
CA GLU A 108 -4.86 -4.07 -12.10
C GLU A 108 -5.10 -5.36 -11.32
N GLU A 109 -4.11 -6.24 -11.23
CA GLU A 109 -4.19 -7.43 -10.39
C GLU A 109 -4.42 -7.08 -8.92
N LEU A 110 -3.68 -6.11 -8.36
CA LEU A 110 -3.83 -5.67 -6.98
C LEU A 110 -5.24 -5.14 -6.68
N ILE A 111 -5.80 -4.25 -7.52
CA ILE A 111 -7.15 -3.72 -7.29
C ILE A 111 -8.27 -4.67 -7.73
N THR A 112 -8.06 -5.60 -8.67
CA THR A 112 -9.09 -6.56 -9.10
C THR A 112 -9.23 -7.74 -8.16
N SER A 113 -8.12 -8.33 -7.71
CA SER A 113 -8.10 -9.30 -6.61
C SER A 113 -8.80 -8.74 -5.36
N CYS A 114 -8.66 -7.43 -5.15
CA CYS A 114 -9.22 -6.70 -4.02
C CYS A 114 -10.54 -5.94 -4.32
N SER A 115 -11.13 -6.09 -5.51
CA SER A 115 -12.46 -5.54 -5.84
C SER A 115 -13.48 -6.62 -6.20
N GLY A 116 -13.04 -7.87 -6.38
CA GLY A 116 -13.90 -9.04 -6.38
C GLY A 116 -14.55 -9.29 -5.01
N LEU A 117 -15.60 -10.12 -5.01
CA LEU A 117 -16.37 -10.57 -3.83
C LEU A 117 -15.51 -10.90 -2.59
N LEU A 118 -14.26 -11.33 -2.79
CA LEU A 118 -13.28 -11.66 -1.77
C LEU A 118 -12.92 -10.49 -0.84
N CYS A 119 -12.79 -9.27 -1.35
CA CYS A 119 -12.41 -8.12 -0.51
C CYS A 119 -13.61 -7.50 0.21
N ARG A 120 -14.82 -7.58 -0.38
CA ARG A 120 -16.08 -7.27 0.32
C ARG A 120 -16.32 -8.25 1.47
N ALA A 121 -16.09 -9.55 1.23
CA ALA A 121 -16.17 -10.59 2.25
C ALA A 121 -15.09 -10.41 3.33
N ALA A 122 -13.84 -10.08 2.96
CA ALA A 122 -12.76 -9.85 3.92
C ALA A 122 -12.96 -8.59 4.76
N LYS A 123 -13.46 -7.48 4.18
CA LYS A 123 -13.85 -6.27 4.93
C LYS A 123 -15.02 -6.53 5.89
N ALA A 124 -15.96 -7.39 5.53
CA ALA A 124 -17.05 -7.79 6.43
C ALA A 124 -16.57 -8.68 7.60
N MET A 125 -15.41 -9.33 7.46
CA MET A 125 -14.82 -10.25 8.44
C MET A 125 -13.57 -9.65 9.11
N GLN A 126 -13.64 -8.37 9.48
CA GLN A 126 -12.53 -7.48 9.83
C GLN A 126 -11.76 -7.81 11.13
N GLN A 127 -11.47 -9.08 11.42
CA GLN A 127 -10.60 -9.44 12.54
C GLN A 127 -9.44 -10.41 12.24
N ARG A 128 -9.40 -11.22 11.17
CA ARG A 128 -8.29 -12.22 11.04
C ARG A 128 -8.17 -13.03 9.73
N ASN A 129 -8.45 -12.46 8.56
CA ASN A 129 -8.38 -13.27 7.33
C ASN A 129 -6.94 -13.45 6.80
N HIS A 130 -6.28 -14.51 7.27
CA HIS A 130 -4.99 -14.99 6.74
C HIS A 130 -5.00 -15.18 5.22
N ALA A 131 -6.11 -15.65 4.66
CA ALA A 131 -6.26 -15.85 3.21
C ALA A 131 -6.14 -14.54 2.41
N TYR A 132 -6.55 -13.41 2.99
CA TYR A 132 -6.42 -12.10 2.35
C TYR A 132 -4.98 -11.60 2.39
N ASP A 133 -4.32 -11.70 3.54
CA ASP A 133 -2.91 -11.35 3.66
C ASP A 133 -2.01 -12.25 2.78
N GLU A 134 -2.39 -13.51 2.56
CA GLU A 134 -1.71 -14.43 1.64
C GLU A 134 -1.85 -14.02 0.17
N GLN A 135 -3.05 -13.62 -0.27
CA GLN A 135 -3.25 -13.09 -1.62
C GLN A 135 -2.40 -11.82 -1.86
N LEU A 136 -2.41 -10.90 -0.90
CA LEU A 136 -1.57 -9.70 -0.96
C LEU A 136 -0.08 -10.06 -1.00
N ARG A 137 0.37 -11.08 -0.26
CA ARG A 137 1.77 -11.53 -0.32
C ARG A 137 2.16 -12.03 -1.69
N ASN A 138 1.32 -12.86 -2.32
CA ASN A 138 1.58 -13.42 -3.65
C ASN A 138 1.70 -12.30 -4.70
N ILE A 139 0.77 -11.34 -4.72
CA ILE A 139 0.76 -10.20 -5.66
C ILE A 139 2.00 -9.31 -5.46
N MET A 140 2.47 -9.17 -4.22
CA MET A 140 3.64 -8.36 -3.88
C MET A 140 4.99 -9.11 -4.08
N GLY A 141 4.95 -10.30 -4.67
CA GLY A 141 6.12 -11.09 -5.08
C GLY A 141 6.95 -11.59 -3.90
N ASN A 142 6.33 -12.35 -2.99
CA ASN A 142 6.97 -13.01 -1.85
C ASN A 142 6.54 -14.46 -1.72
#